data_AF-A0A920QWA8-F1
#
_entry.id   AF-A0A920QWA8-F1
#
_cell.length_a   1.000
_cell.length_b   1.000
_cell.length_c   1.000
_cell.angle_alpha   90.00
_cell.angle_beta   90.00
_cell.angle_gamma   90.00
#
_symmetry.space_group_name_H-M   'P 1'
#
loop_
_entity.id
_entity.type
_entity.pdbx_description
1 polymer ?
#
loop_
_entity_poly.entity_id
_entity_poly.type
_entity_poly.pdbx_seq_one_letter_code
_entity_poly.pdbx_strand_id
1 'polypeptide(L)' 'MDWETVIGLEIHAQLATASKIFSGSPTRYGAEPNTQANLVDLGYPGVLPV' A
#
# COMPACT_ATOMS: atom_id res chain seq x y z
N MET A 1 -16.91 -22.10 -35.84
CA MET A 1 -17.57 -21.07 -34.99
C MET A 1 -16.41 -20.43 -34.30
N ASP A 2 -15.86 -19.41 -34.94
CA ASP A 2 -14.48 -18.99 -34.68
C ASP A 2 -14.55 -17.74 -33.82
N TRP A 3 -14.68 -17.95 -32.51
CA TRP A 3 -14.62 -16.89 -31.53
C TRP A 3 -13.28 -16.91 -30.81
N GLU A 4 -12.73 -15.73 -30.54
CA GLU A 4 -11.52 -15.55 -29.75
C GLU A 4 -11.91 -15.04 -28.36
N THR A 5 -11.49 -15.77 -27.32
CA THR A 5 -11.67 -15.32 -25.93
C THR A 5 -10.43 -14.56 -25.49
N VAL A 6 -10.62 -13.29 -25.12
CA VAL A 6 -9.56 -12.42 -24.60
C VAL A 6 -9.86 -12.12 -23.14
N ILE A 7 -8.91 -12.46 -22.25
CA ILE A 7 -9.04 -12.25 -20.79
C ILE A 7 -7.83 -11.44 -20.31
N GLY A 8 -8.11 -10.42 -19.50
CA GLY A 8 -7.11 -9.66 -18.75
C GLY A 8 -7.32 -9.85 -17.25
N LEU A 9 -6.22 -9.95 -16.51
CA LEU A 9 -6.23 -10.03 -15.05
C LEU A 9 -5.34 -8.92 -14.48
N GLU A 10 -5.81 -8.29 -13.41
CA GLU A 10 -5.03 -7.35 -12.59
C GLU A 10 -4.90 -7.93 -11.19
N ILE A 11 -3.67 -8.09 -10.71
CA ILE A 11 -3.37 -8.77 -9.45
C ILE A 11 -2.58 -7.81 -8.56
N HIS A 12 -3.04 -7.63 -7.33
CA HIS A 12 -2.29 -6.93 -6.29
C HIS A 12 -1.67 -7.92 -5.31
N ALA A 13 -0.39 -7.73 -5.01
CA ALA A 13 0.33 -8.48 -3.99
C ALA A 13 0.99 -7.50 -3.01
N GLN A 14 0.79 -7.73 -1.72
CA GLN A 14 1.42 -6.94 -0.67
C GLN A 14 2.81 -7.49 -0.35
N LEU A 15 3.84 -6.65 -0.45
CA LEU A 15 5.19 -7.03 -0.04
C LEU A 15 5.27 -7.15 1.49
N ALA A 16 5.96 -8.18 1.98
CA ALA A 16 6.21 -8.41 3.41
C ALA A 16 7.37 -7.55 3.95
N THR A 17 7.34 -6.24 3.68
CA THR A 17 8.32 -5.28 4.21
C THR A 17 8.02 -4.96 5.67
N ALA A 18 9.00 -4.46 6.42
CA ALA A 18 8.80 -4.03 7.81
C ALA A 18 8.18 -2.61 7.91
N SER A 19 8.42 -1.76 6.92
CA SER A 19 7.92 -0.39 6.80
C SER A 19 7.08 -0.19 5.54
N LYS A 20 6.30 0.90 5.51
CA LYS A 20 5.57 1.34 4.32
C LYS A 20 6.53 1.79 3.22
N ILE A 21 5.99 1.90 2.01
CA ILE A 21 6.76 2.17 0.78
C ILE A 21 7.36 3.58 0.72
N PHE A 22 6.74 4.57 1.39
CA PHE A 22 7.18 5.98 1.37
C PHE A 22 7.34 6.57 2.78
N SER A 23 7.32 5.73 3.81
CA SER A 23 7.41 6.18 5.19
C SER A 23 7.91 5.07 6.12
N GLY A 24 8.50 5.45 7.25
CA GLY A 24 8.99 4.52 8.26
C GLY A 24 7.90 3.81 9.09
N SER A 25 6.62 4.06 8.84
CA SER A 25 5.54 3.44 9.62
C SER A 25 5.46 1.93 9.36
N PRO A 26 5.08 1.11 10.36
CA PRO A 26 4.95 -0.34 10.17
C PRO A 26 3.84 -0.75 9.20
N THR A 27 3.98 -1.95 8.63
CA THR A 27 2.99 -2.66 7.80
C THR A 27 2.32 -3.83 8.54
N ARG A 28 2.41 -3.87 9.88
CA ARG A 28 1.93 -5.00 10.70
C ARG A 28 0.41 -4.98 10.86
N TYR A 29 -0.23 -6.10 10.56
CA TYR A 29 -1.66 -6.30 10.80
C TYR A 29 -2.05 -6.19 12.29
N GLY A 30 -3.27 -5.74 12.57
CA GLY A 30 -3.90 -5.83 13.90
C GLY A 30 -3.62 -4.69 14.88
N ALA A 31 -3.04 -3.57 14.42
CA ALA A 31 -2.84 -2.41 15.29
C ALA A 31 -4.13 -1.60 15.51
N GLU A 32 -4.18 -0.87 16.62
CA GLU A 32 -5.27 0.06 16.93
C GLU A 32 -5.40 1.16 15.85
N PRO A 33 -6.61 1.70 15.63
CA PRO A 33 -6.84 2.72 14.62
C PRO A 33 -5.85 3.89 14.70
N ASN A 34 -5.26 4.25 13.55
CA ASN A 34 -4.32 5.37 13.40
C ASN A 34 -3.02 5.31 14.21
N THR A 35 -2.68 4.16 14.82
CA THR A 35 -1.42 4.03 15.60
C THR A 35 -0.19 3.68 14.76
N GLN A 36 -0.40 3.21 13.52
CA GLN A 36 0.66 2.97 12.53
C GLN A 36 0.65 4.03 11.43
N ALA A 37 0.48 5.29 11.82
CA ALA A 37 0.47 6.44 10.91
C ALA A 37 1.46 7.50 11.40
N ASN A 38 2.18 8.11 10.47
CA ASN A 38 3.00 9.31 10.70
C ASN A 38 2.50 10.47 9.82
N LEU A 39 3.18 11.62 9.86
CA LEU A 39 2.77 12.80 9.10
C LEU A 39 2.75 12.57 7.58
N VAL A 40 3.62 11.70 7.05
CA VAL A 40 3.63 11.33 5.62
C VAL A 40 2.37 10.53 5.29
N ASP A 41 2.04 9.52 6.10
CA ASP A 41 0.86 8.69 5.91
C ASP A 41 -0.45 9.48 6.02
N LEU A 42 -0.44 10.52 6.87
CA LEU A 42 -1.58 11.42 7.09
C LEU A 42 -1.65 12.55 6.06
N GLY A 43 -0.69 12.64 5.14
CA GLY A 43 -0.68 13.66 4.08
C GLY A 43 -0.57 15.09 4.60
N TYR A 44 0.18 15.31 5.70
CA TYR A 44 0.36 16.66 6.24
C TYR A 44 1.06 17.60 5.26
N PRO A 45 0.73 18.90 5.25
CA PRO A 45 1.41 19.87 4.38
C PRO A 45 2.93 19.89 4.62
N GLY A 46 3.70 19.81 3.53
CA GLY A 46 5.16 19.90 3.57
C GLY A 46 5.91 18.60 3.84
N VAL A 47 5.22 17.46 4.01
CA VAL A 47 5.87 16.14 4.10
C VAL A 47 6.32 15.63 2.73
N LEU A 48 7.40 14.86 2.69
CA LEU A 48 7.96 14.26 1.48
C LEU A 48 8.07 12.74 1.64
N PRO A 49 7.94 11.96 0.54
CA PRO A 49 8.14 10.51 0.56
C PRO A 49 9.62 10.17 0.78
N VAL A 50 9.89 9.14 1.59
CA VAL A 50 11.24 8.59 1.85
C VAL A 50 11.23 7.08 1.97
#